data_AF-A0A4D9DKH6-F1
#
_entry.id   AF-A0A4D9DKH6-F1
#
_cell.length_a   1.000
_cell.length_b   1.000
_cell.length_c   1.000
_cell.angle_alpha   90.00
_cell.angle_beta   90.00
_cell.angle_gamma   90.00
#
_symmetry.space_group_name_H-M   'P 1'
#
loop_
_entity.id
_entity.type
_entity.pdbx_description
1 polymer ?
#
loop_
_entity_poly.entity_id
_entity_poly.type
_entity_poly.pdbx_seq_one_letter_code
_entity_poly.pdbx_strand_id
1 'polypeptide(L)'
;MYFFLYEEEFDPFFRYETPVTHLYFGRSVSKDVLGRVGMTCPRLVELVVCANGLRPLDEELIRIAERCKNLSAIGLGECEVSCSAFVEFVKMCGGRLSQLSIMEEVLIPDQKYSLEQIHWEVSKHLGRVWFPDMMPTW
;
A
#
# COMPACT_ATOMS: atom_id res chain seq x y z
N MET A 1 -0.67 7.06 19.70
CA MET A 1 -2.04 7.50 20.01
C MET A 1 -2.95 6.80 19.03
N TYR A 2 -3.96 6.07 19.51
CA TYR A 2 -4.89 5.35 18.64
C TYR A 2 -6.16 6.19 18.48
N PHE A 3 -6.58 6.41 17.25
CA PHE A 3 -7.83 7.08 16.93
C PHE A 3 -8.75 6.05 16.27
N PHE A 4 -9.99 6.02 16.71
CA PHE A 4 -11.04 5.23 16.06
C PHE A 4 -11.93 6.21 15.32
N LEU A 5 -12.00 6.07 14.00
CA LEU A 5 -12.71 6.99 13.11
C LEU A 5 -13.55 6.17 12.13
N TYR A 6 -14.74 6.67 11.84
CA TYR A 6 -15.52 6.26 10.67
C TYR A 6 -15.00 6.97 9.41
N GLU A 7 -15.33 6.45 8.23
CA GLU A 7 -14.81 6.98 6.95
C GLU A 7 -15.13 8.47 6.75
N GLU A 8 -16.34 8.88 7.14
CA GLU A 8 -16.84 10.27 7.07
C GLU A 8 -16.05 11.22 8.01
N GLU A 9 -15.35 10.69 9.00
CA GLU A 9 -14.63 11.47 10.01
C GLU A 9 -13.17 11.76 9.61
N PHE A 10 -12.70 11.31 8.44
CA PHE A 10 -11.34 11.59 7.94
C PHE A 10 -11.18 12.98 7.32
N ASP A 11 -12.27 13.75 7.19
CA ASP A 11 -12.25 15.07 6.58
C ASP A 11 -11.24 16.05 7.16
N PRO A 12 -11.03 16.18 8.48
CA PRO A 12 -10.01 17.09 9.02
C PRO A 12 -8.58 16.56 8.89
N PHE A 13 -8.39 15.28 8.55
CA PHE A 13 -7.08 14.62 8.56
C PHE A 13 -6.33 14.75 7.23
N PHE A 14 -4.99 14.79 7.32
CA PHE A 14 -4.07 14.78 6.17
C PHE A 14 -4.29 15.95 5.20
N ARG A 15 -4.72 17.12 5.70
CA ARG A 15 -4.96 18.32 4.87
C ARG A 15 -3.70 19.14 4.60
N TYR A 16 -2.68 18.97 5.43
CA TYR A 16 -1.40 19.67 5.37
C TYR A 16 -0.29 18.72 5.83
N GLU A 17 0.97 19.10 5.58
CA GLU A 17 2.11 18.27 5.96
C GLU A 17 2.04 17.88 7.45
N THR A 18 2.00 16.57 7.70
CA THR A 18 1.86 16.02 9.04
C THR A 18 3.07 15.13 9.32
N PRO A 19 3.74 15.26 10.49
CA PRO A 19 4.96 14.52 10.81
C PRO A 19 4.68 13.06 11.22
N VAL A 20 3.68 12.42 10.61
CA VAL A 20 3.32 11.03 10.91
C VAL A 20 4.36 10.09 10.32
N THR A 21 4.74 9.09 11.11
CA THR A 21 5.70 8.06 10.72
C THR A 21 5.07 6.68 10.58
N HIS A 22 4.01 6.37 11.32
CA HIS A 22 3.34 5.06 11.27
C HIS A 22 1.84 5.28 11.18
N LEU A 23 1.21 4.66 10.18
CA LEU A 23 -0.24 4.71 9.97
C LEU A 23 -0.81 3.31 9.89
N TYR A 24 -1.88 3.10 10.64
CA TYR A 24 -2.65 1.86 10.64
C TYR A 24 -4.13 2.19 10.48
N PHE A 25 -4.68 1.86 9.33
CA PHE A 25 -6.11 1.93 9.05
C PHE A 25 -6.74 0.57 9.33
N GLY A 26 -7.13 0.32 10.58
CA GLY A 26 -7.73 -0.94 11.03
C GLY A 26 -9.16 -1.19 10.55
N ARG A 27 -9.68 -0.32 9.68
CA ARG A 27 -10.99 -0.36 9.02
C ARG A 27 -10.81 0.18 7.61
N SER A 28 -11.91 0.24 6.85
CA SER A 28 -11.94 0.88 5.55
C SER A 28 -11.38 2.31 5.60
N VAL A 29 -10.48 2.62 4.68
CA VAL A 29 -10.00 3.97 4.39
C VAL A 29 -10.32 4.29 2.94
N SER A 30 -10.70 5.52 2.63
CA SER A 30 -11.04 5.90 1.25
C SER A 30 -9.80 6.14 0.39
N LYS A 31 -9.95 5.99 -0.94
CA LYS A 31 -8.91 6.31 -1.93
C LYS A 31 -8.45 7.78 -1.78
N ASP A 32 -9.38 8.70 -1.53
CA ASP A 32 -9.05 10.13 -1.36
C ASP A 32 -8.20 10.39 -0.12
N VAL A 33 -8.45 9.69 0.98
CA VAL A 33 -7.65 9.79 2.20
C VAL A 33 -6.23 9.27 1.94
N LEU A 34 -6.08 8.13 1.27
CA LEU A 34 -4.76 7.61 0.88
C LEU A 34 -4.02 8.54 -0.08
N GLY A 35 -4.75 9.18 -1.00
CA GLY A 35 -4.19 10.22 -1.87
C GLY A 35 -3.64 11.41 -1.08
N ARG A 36 -4.39 11.86 -0.05
CA ARG A 36 -3.92 12.89 0.88
C ARG A 36 -2.70 12.44 1.69
N VAL A 37 -2.67 11.20 2.18
CA VAL A 37 -1.49 10.63 2.87
C VAL A 37 -0.25 10.72 1.99
N GLY A 38 -0.34 10.30 0.72
CA GLY A 38 0.77 10.41 -0.23
C GLY A 38 1.26 11.84 -0.45
N MET A 39 0.39 12.85 -0.30
CA MET A 39 0.76 14.26 -0.44
C MET A 39 1.33 14.90 0.83
N THR A 40 0.92 14.43 2.01
CA THR A 40 1.10 15.15 3.28
C THR A 40 1.96 14.43 4.31
N CYS A 41 2.35 13.18 4.08
CA CYS A 41 3.11 12.39 5.06
C CYS A 41 4.53 12.03 4.55
N PRO A 42 5.43 12.99 4.27
CA PRO A 42 6.76 12.70 3.70
C PRO A 42 7.66 11.85 4.62
N ARG A 43 7.33 11.79 5.92
CA ARG A 43 8.07 11.04 6.95
C ARG A 43 7.54 9.63 7.21
N LEU A 44 6.56 9.18 6.42
CA LEU A 44 5.94 7.86 6.61
C LEU A 44 7.00 6.75 6.47
N VAL A 45 7.03 5.86 7.46
CA VAL A 45 7.90 4.70 7.60
C VAL A 45 7.09 3.42 7.42
N GLU A 46 5.89 3.37 8.00
CA GLU A 46 5.00 2.23 7.92
C GLU A 46 3.57 2.65 7.59
N LEU A 47 2.94 1.93 6.66
CA LEU A 47 1.54 2.10 6.29
C LEU A 47 0.86 0.73 6.24
N VAL A 48 -0.20 0.56 7.01
CA VAL A 48 -1.05 -0.63 6.92
C VAL A 48 -2.49 -0.20 6.65
N VAL A 49 -3.09 -0.82 5.64
CA VAL A 49 -4.47 -0.62 5.22
C VAL A 49 -5.17 -1.97 5.25
N CYS A 50 -6.14 -2.14 6.14
CA CYS A 50 -6.89 -3.39 6.23
C CYS A 50 -7.96 -3.53 5.15
N ALA A 51 -8.53 -2.42 4.68
CA ALA A 51 -9.53 -2.42 3.62
C ALA A 51 -9.57 -1.07 2.89
N ASN A 52 -9.90 -1.10 1.60
CA ASN A 52 -10.27 0.04 0.78
C ASN A 52 -11.41 -0.38 -0.15
N GLY A 53 -12.30 0.56 -0.51
CA GLY A 53 -13.42 0.26 -1.41
C GLY A 53 -13.01 -0.26 -2.80
N LEU A 54 -13.98 -0.35 -3.70
CA LEU A 54 -13.86 -1.01 -5.01
C LEU A 54 -12.97 -0.29 -6.06
N ARG A 55 -12.16 0.70 -5.68
CA ARG A 55 -11.36 1.48 -6.63
C ARG A 55 -9.89 1.11 -6.51
N PRO A 56 -9.21 0.73 -7.61
CA PRO A 56 -7.78 0.44 -7.58
C PRO A 56 -6.96 1.60 -7.02
N LEU A 57 -5.95 1.28 -6.20
CA LEU A 57 -5.10 2.24 -5.46
C LEU A 57 -3.78 2.56 -6.17
N ASP A 58 -3.67 2.26 -7.46
CA ASP A 58 -2.45 2.37 -8.26
C ASP A 58 -1.74 3.73 -8.10
N GLU A 59 -2.47 4.83 -8.33
CA GLU A 59 -1.92 6.19 -8.24
C GLU A 59 -1.52 6.59 -6.82
N GLU A 60 -2.29 6.15 -5.82
CA GLU A 60 -2.02 6.44 -4.42
C GLU A 60 -0.73 5.76 -3.97
N LEU A 61 -0.53 4.49 -4.34
CA LEU A 61 0.69 3.77 -4.05
C LEU A 61 1.90 4.41 -4.74
N ILE A 62 1.80 4.72 -6.04
CA ILE A 62 2.90 5.37 -6.78
C ILE A 62 3.27 6.70 -6.12
N ARG A 63 2.27 7.52 -5.77
CA ARG A 63 2.46 8.81 -5.09
C ARG A 63 3.11 8.65 -3.72
N ILE A 64 2.68 7.65 -2.94
CA ILE A 64 3.27 7.31 -1.65
C ILE A 64 4.74 6.87 -1.83
N ALA A 65 5.05 6.00 -2.79
CA ALA A 65 6.43 5.59 -3.08
C ALA A 65 7.30 6.77 -3.52
N GLU A 66 6.74 7.69 -4.29
CA GLU A 66 7.43 8.89 -4.76
C GLU A 66 7.78 9.83 -3.61
N ARG A 67 6.84 10.10 -2.70
CA ARG A 67 7.00 11.16 -1.67
C ARG A 67 7.49 10.66 -0.33
N CYS A 68 7.11 9.44 0.07
CA CYS A 68 7.46 8.85 1.35
C CYS A 68 8.79 8.08 1.25
N LYS A 69 9.91 8.81 1.19
CA LYS A 69 11.25 8.22 0.97
C LYS A 69 11.76 7.34 2.11
N ASN A 70 11.14 7.43 3.29
CA ASN A 70 11.46 6.61 4.46
C ASN A 70 10.57 5.37 4.61
N LEU A 71 9.57 5.18 3.74
CA LEU A 71 8.66 4.03 3.80
C LEU A 71 9.46 2.72 3.70
N SER A 72 9.40 1.91 4.73
CA SER A 72 10.12 0.64 4.85
C SER A 72 9.21 -0.55 5.16
N ALA A 73 7.94 -0.30 5.45
CA ALA A 73 6.94 -1.31 5.72
C ALA A 73 5.60 -0.93 5.09
N ILE A 74 4.96 -1.88 4.39
CA ILE A 74 3.60 -1.70 3.90
C ILE A 74 2.79 -3.00 4.04
N GLY A 75 1.55 -2.85 4.49
CA GLY A 75 0.56 -3.91 4.63
C GLY A 75 -0.72 -3.54 3.89
N LEU A 76 -1.20 -4.36 2.94
CA LEU A 76 -2.46 -4.13 2.24
C LEU A 76 -3.35 -5.37 2.31
N GLY A 77 -4.60 -5.17 2.71
CA GLY A 77 -5.68 -6.16 2.67
C GLY A 77 -6.97 -5.53 2.14
N GLU A 78 -7.89 -6.38 1.68
CA GLU A 78 -9.24 -6.01 1.19
C GLU A 78 -9.27 -4.70 0.37
N CYS A 79 -8.39 -4.59 -0.63
CA CYS A 79 -8.31 -3.46 -1.56
C CYS A 79 -7.87 -3.95 -2.93
N GLU A 80 -7.83 -3.10 -3.96
CA GLU A 80 -7.40 -3.51 -5.30
C GLU A 80 -6.17 -2.71 -5.76
N VAL A 81 -5.20 -3.38 -6.38
CA VAL A 81 -4.04 -2.77 -7.03
C VAL A 81 -3.71 -3.56 -8.30
N SER A 82 -3.53 -2.89 -9.43
CA SER A 82 -3.08 -3.60 -10.63
C SER A 82 -1.66 -4.16 -10.45
N CYS A 83 -1.42 -5.35 -11.00
CA CYS A 83 -0.10 -5.99 -10.93
C CYS A 83 1.02 -5.08 -11.47
N SER A 84 0.77 -4.35 -12.57
CA SER A 84 1.74 -3.39 -13.12
C SER A 84 2.05 -2.25 -12.17
N ALA A 85 1.03 -1.64 -11.55
CA ALA A 85 1.25 -0.55 -10.60
C ALA A 85 1.96 -1.05 -9.33
N PHE A 86 1.65 -2.27 -8.86
CA PHE A 86 2.33 -2.85 -7.73
C PHE A 86 3.83 -3.11 -8.00
N VAL A 87 4.16 -3.65 -9.19
CA VAL A 87 5.56 -3.83 -9.60
C VAL A 87 6.28 -2.48 -9.69
N GLU A 88 5.64 -1.45 -10.23
CA GLU A 88 6.19 -0.10 -10.28
C GLU A 88 6.43 0.48 -8.88
N PHE A 89 5.47 0.35 -7.98
CA PHE A 89 5.59 0.73 -6.58
C PHE A 89 6.79 0.06 -5.90
N VAL A 90 6.92 -1.26 -6.05
CA VAL A 90 8.04 -2.02 -5.47
C VAL A 90 9.35 -1.61 -6.12
N LYS A 91 9.39 -1.32 -7.42
CA LYS A 91 10.59 -0.82 -8.10
C LYS A 91 11.03 0.56 -7.58
N MET A 92 10.08 1.46 -7.32
CA MET A 92 10.35 2.80 -6.79
C MET A 92 10.83 2.75 -5.34
N CYS A 93 10.29 1.85 -4.53
CA CYS A 93 10.74 1.69 -3.16
C CYS A 93 12.05 0.89 -3.10
N GLY A 94 12.12 -0.22 -3.82
CA GLY A 94 13.26 -1.12 -3.91
C GLY A 94 13.60 -1.77 -2.58
N GLY A 95 14.89 -1.98 -2.35
CA GLY A 95 15.42 -2.66 -1.16
C GLY A 95 15.14 -1.96 0.19
N ARG A 96 14.56 -0.75 0.20
CA ARG A 96 14.17 -0.08 1.46
C ARG A 96 12.91 -0.69 2.07
N LEU A 97 12.08 -1.40 1.30
CA LEU A 97 10.96 -2.17 1.84
C LEU A 97 11.52 -3.39 2.58
N SER A 98 11.60 -3.28 3.90
CA SER A 98 11.96 -4.37 4.81
C SER A 98 10.78 -5.30 5.10
N GLN A 99 9.56 -4.77 5.10
CA GLN A 99 8.31 -5.51 5.29
C GLN A 99 7.34 -5.21 4.15
N LEU A 100 6.77 -6.25 3.56
CA LEU A 100 5.79 -6.17 2.48
C LEU A 100 4.80 -7.32 2.64
N SER A 101 3.63 -7.03 3.23
CA SER A 101 2.55 -8.00 3.46
C SER A 101 1.36 -7.60 2.62
N ILE A 102 0.99 -8.46 1.68
CA ILE A 102 -0.05 -8.17 0.69
C ILE A 102 -0.87 -9.43 0.53
N MET A 103 -2.16 -9.35 0.81
CA MET A 103 -3.07 -10.45 0.56
C MET A 103 -3.19 -10.73 -0.96
N GLU A 104 -3.26 -11.99 -1.37
CA GLU A 104 -3.29 -12.37 -2.80
C GLU A 104 -4.44 -11.69 -3.56
N GLU A 105 -5.62 -11.59 -2.94
CA GLU A 105 -6.80 -10.95 -3.53
C GLU A 105 -6.64 -9.44 -3.81
N VAL A 106 -5.60 -8.81 -3.26
CA VAL A 106 -5.30 -7.39 -3.53
C VAL A 106 -4.77 -7.18 -4.94
N LEU A 107 -4.09 -8.18 -5.49
CA LEU A 107 -3.38 -8.06 -6.75
C LEU A 107 -4.31 -8.39 -7.92
N ILE A 108 -4.53 -7.41 -8.79
CA ILE A 108 -5.41 -7.55 -9.96
C ILE A 108 -4.55 -7.76 -11.21
N PRO A 109 -4.59 -8.94 -11.85
CA PRO A 109 -3.86 -9.21 -13.08
C PRO A 109 -4.22 -8.25 -14.20
N ASP A 110 -3.23 -7.96 -15.04
CA ASP A 110 -3.40 -7.11 -16.20
C ASP A 110 -2.73 -7.74 -17.44
N GLN A 111 -2.65 -6.99 -18.53
CA GLN A 111 -2.08 -7.48 -19.80
C GLN A 111 -0.59 -7.81 -19.70
N LYS A 112 0.11 -7.33 -18.67
CA LYS A 112 1.56 -7.44 -18.53
C LYS A 112 1.96 -8.49 -17.51
N TYR A 113 1.21 -8.64 -16.42
CA TYR A 113 1.55 -9.53 -15.32
C TYR A 113 0.35 -10.35 -14.83
N SER A 114 0.56 -11.66 -14.71
CA SER A 114 -0.34 -12.58 -13.99
C SER A 114 0.08 -12.76 -12.51
N LEU A 115 -0.80 -13.35 -11.70
CA LEU A 115 -0.48 -13.70 -10.29
C LEU A 115 0.70 -14.68 -10.19
N GLU A 116 0.87 -15.58 -11.16
CA GLU A 116 2.00 -16.51 -11.18
C GLU A 116 3.34 -15.82 -11.48
N GLN A 117 3.32 -14.65 -12.12
CA GLN A 117 4.53 -13.93 -12.54
C GLN A 117 4.97 -12.87 -11.53
N ILE A 118 4.02 -12.28 -10.79
CA ILE A 118 4.28 -11.10 -9.96
C ILE A 118 5.31 -11.36 -8.86
N HIS A 119 5.28 -12.54 -8.26
CA HIS A 119 6.19 -12.89 -7.17
C HIS A 119 7.66 -12.85 -7.62
N TRP A 120 7.97 -13.22 -8.87
CA TRP A 120 9.32 -13.16 -9.43
C TRP A 120 9.82 -11.72 -9.59
N GLU A 121 9.00 -10.84 -10.19
CA GLU A 121 9.39 -9.43 -10.40
C GLU A 121 9.50 -8.67 -9.09
N VAL A 122 8.58 -8.89 -8.16
CA VAL A 122 8.63 -8.29 -6.82
C VAL A 122 9.86 -8.77 -6.07
N SER A 123 10.14 -10.08 -6.06
CA SER A 123 11.33 -10.64 -5.42
C SER A 123 12.64 -10.04 -5.96
N LYS A 124 12.72 -9.86 -7.28
CA LYS A 124 13.87 -9.25 -7.95
C LYS A 124 14.11 -7.81 -7.49
N HIS A 125 13.06 -7.01 -7.36
CA HIS A 125 13.18 -5.62 -6.92
C HIS A 125 13.43 -5.47 -5.41
N LEU A 126 12.98 -6.44 -4.60
CA LEU A 126 13.26 -6.50 -3.17
C LEU A 126 14.64 -7.08 -2.82
N GLY A 127 15.23 -7.88 -3.71
CA GLY A 127 16.48 -8.60 -3.46
C GLY A 127 16.33 -9.80 -2.51
N ARG A 128 15.09 -10.27 -2.29
CA ARG A 128 14.76 -11.45 -1.47
C ARG A 128 13.51 -12.13 -2.01
N VAL A 129 13.34 -13.40 -1.67
CA VAL A 129 12.13 -14.15 -2.02
C VAL A 129 10.93 -13.51 -1.34
N TRP A 130 9.86 -13.30 -2.11
CA TRP A 130 8.59 -12.75 -1.66
C TRP A 130 7.42 -13.43 -2.35
N PHE A 131 6.34 -13.62 -1.62
CA PHE A 131 5.05 -14.12 -2.09
C PHE A 131 3.93 -13.32 -1.42
N PRO A 132 2.75 -13.18 -2.07
CA PRO A 132 1.58 -12.66 -1.39
C PRO A 132 1.14 -13.62 -0.28
N ASP A 133 0.48 -13.06 0.73
CA ASP A 133 -0.14 -13.79 1.82
C ASP A 133 -1.43 -14.46 1.31
N MET A 134 -1.66 -15.72 1.68
CA MET A 134 -2.83 -16.50 1.28
C MET A 134 -3.64 -16.90 2.52
N MET A 135 -4.97 -16.80 2.45
CA MET A 135 -5.84 -17.39 3.46
C MET A 135 -6.00 -18.90 3.22
N PRO A 136 -6.00 -19.73 4.28
CA PRO A 136 -6.42 -21.12 4.17
C PRO A 136 -7.84 -21.22 3.61
N THR A 137 -8.07 -22.21 2.74
CA THR A 137 -9.38 -22.47 2.12
C THR A 137 -10.21 -23.53 2.85
N TRP A 138 -9.82 -23.87 4.08
CA TRP A 138 -10.40 -24.94 4.90
C TRP A 138 -10.94 -24.45 6.25
#